data_AF-A0A0L1KT96-F1
#
_entry.id   AF-A0A0L1KT96-F1
#
_cell.length_a   1.000
_cell.length_b   1.000
_cell.length_c   1.000
_cell.angle_alpha   90.00
_cell.angle_beta   90.00
_cell.angle_gamma   90.00
#
_symmetry.space_group_name_H-M   'P 1'
#
loop_
_entity.id
_entity.type
_entity.pdbx_description
1 polymer ?
#
loop_
_entity_poly.entity_id
_entity_poly.type
_entity_poly.pdbx_seq_one_letter_code
_entity_poly.pdbx_strand_id
1 'polypeptide(L)'
;MDLFFSSISDEGRRNLSVLDPLTDHCLGWSGVTCVEDVIVKVKYTKLLYGNFNIRALPPTVTFLQVFACQQKYALETRTLPRAAETVWLHRNRLFGSVELRTLPPRLCWMSLLRNELRGPIILTNLPFTLQSLQIGDNKIRQDIVYYANLPPSIRMIDLMNIRGRTPINEIRALNPAEAVTDKSIFSGFPANRID
;
A
#
# COMPACT_ATOMS: atom_id res chain seq x y z
N MET A 1 14.16 13.74 -9.40
CA MET A 1 12.81 13.10 -9.41
C MET A 1 12.39 12.60 -10.81
N ASP A 2 13.18 12.80 -11.86
CA ASP A 2 12.76 12.52 -13.24
C ASP A 2 12.37 11.07 -13.52
N LEU A 3 13.09 10.12 -12.89
CA LEU A 3 12.76 8.70 -13.01
C LEU A 3 11.37 8.35 -12.46
N PHE A 4 10.91 9.05 -11.42
CA PHE A 4 9.57 8.87 -10.85
C PHE A 4 8.49 9.30 -11.85
N PHE A 5 8.74 10.33 -12.65
CA PHE A 5 7.86 10.83 -13.70
C PHE A 5 8.17 10.24 -15.10
N SER A 6 9.06 9.25 -15.19
CA SER A 6 9.55 8.70 -16.47
C SER A 6 8.43 8.26 -17.42
N SER A 7 7.38 7.63 -16.87
CA SER A 7 6.21 7.13 -17.62
C SER A 7 4.97 8.03 -17.52
N ILE A 8 5.16 9.30 -17.15
CA ILE A 8 4.13 10.34 -17.16
C ILE A 8 4.17 11.07 -18.49
N SER A 9 3.00 11.28 -19.08
CA SER A 9 2.78 12.03 -20.33
C SER A 9 3.34 13.44 -20.27
N ASP A 10 3.65 14.02 -21.44
CA ASP A 10 4.20 15.38 -21.53
C ASP A 10 3.24 16.44 -20.96
N GLU A 11 1.94 16.26 -21.18
CA GLU A 11 0.91 17.10 -20.57
C GLU A 11 0.96 17.01 -19.04
N GLY A 12 1.05 15.79 -18.51
CA GLY A 12 1.19 15.58 -17.08
C GLY A 12 2.47 16.18 -16.51
N ARG A 13 3.59 16.05 -17.21
CA ARG A 13 4.86 16.67 -16.80
C ARG A 13 4.71 18.18 -16.72
N ARG A 14 4.19 18.84 -17.77
CA ARG A 14 3.95 20.29 -17.76
C ARG A 14 3.01 20.73 -16.63
N ASN A 15 1.92 19.99 -16.40
CA ASN A 15 0.93 20.33 -15.38
C ASN A 15 1.43 20.07 -13.96
N LEU A 16 2.41 19.18 -13.79
CA LEU A 16 2.98 18.85 -12.48
C LEU A 16 4.25 19.61 -12.15
N SER A 17 4.94 20.17 -13.16
CA SER A 17 6.11 21.04 -12.98
C SER A 17 5.67 22.41 -12.44
N VAL A 18 6.32 22.87 -11.37
CA VAL A 18 6.01 24.16 -10.71
C VAL A 18 7.10 25.20 -10.98
N LEU A 19 8.36 24.78 -10.89
CA LEU A 19 9.56 25.51 -11.32
C LEU A 19 10.32 24.65 -12.33
N ASP A 20 11.36 25.18 -12.96
CA ASP A 20 12.23 24.37 -13.83
C ASP A 20 12.70 23.13 -13.04
N PRO A 21 12.23 21.91 -13.41
CA PRO A 21 12.50 20.70 -12.64
C PRO A 21 13.98 20.33 -12.57
N LEU A 22 14.82 20.95 -13.41
CA LEU A 22 16.27 20.77 -13.46
C LEU A 22 17.01 21.55 -12.36
N THR A 23 16.38 22.54 -11.74
CA THR A 23 17.03 23.39 -10.72
C THR A 23 16.82 22.94 -9.28
N ASP A 24 15.75 22.19 -8.97
CA ASP A 24 15.45 21.75 -7.60
C ASP A 24 14.45 20.57 -7.58
N HIS A 25 14.85 19.39 -7.06
CA HIS A 25 13.97 18.20 -6.98
C HIS A 25 12.85 18.34 -5.94
N CYS A 26 12.97 19.26 -4.99
CA CYS A 26 12.02 19.56 -3.94
C CYS A 26 11.00 20.63 -4.34
N LEU A 27 11.39 21.61 -5.14
CA LEU A 27 10.52 22.70 -5.57
C LEU A 27 10.02 22.56 -7.03
N GLY A 28 10.64 21.69 -7.82
CA GLY A 28 10.30 21.51 -9.23
C GLY A 28 8.97 20.80 -9.50
N TRP A 29 8.43 20.05 -8.53
CA TRP A 29 7.29 19.16 -8.75
C TRP A 29 6.18 19.34 -7.71
N SER A 30 4.96 19.59 -8.18
CA SER A 30 3.77 19.58 -7.34
C SER A 30 3.57 18.20 -6.69
N GLY A 31 3.03 18.20 -5.47
CA GLY A 31 2.78 16.96 -4.72
C GLY A 31 4.02 16.33 -4.08
N VAL A 32 5.21 16.93 -4.27
CA VAL A 32 6.44 16.58 -3.55
C VAL A 32 6.62 17.53 -2.36
N THR A 33 7.05 16.99 -1.21
CA THR A 33 7.39 17.80 -0.04
C THR A 33 8.74 17.35 0.50
N CYS A 34 9.57 18.33 0.80
CA CYS A 34 10.88 18.12 1.40
C CYS A 34 10.99 18.71 2.80
N VAL A 35 11.89 18.14 3.59
CA VAL A 35 12.40 18.68 4.85
C VAL A 35 13.91 18.69 4.71
N GLU A 36 14.54 19.86 4.87
CA GLU A 36 16.00 20.00 4.74
C GLU A 36 16.53 19.39 3.42
N ASP A 37 15.90 19.74 2.30
CA ASP A 37 16.23 19.25 0.93
C ASP A 37 16.02 17.72 0.71
N VAL A 38 15.47 17.01 1.69
CA VAL A 38 15.17 15.58 1.59
C VAL A 38 13.70 15.36 1.27
N ILE A 39 13.41 14.62 0.21
CA ILE A 39 12.02 14.26 -0.14
C ILE A 39 11.47 13.31 0.92
N VAL A 40 10.42 13.76 1.61
CA VAL A 40 9.77 13.03 2.69
C VAL A 40 8.32 12.65 2.36
N LYS A 41 7.63 13.41 1.51
CA LYS A 41 6.23 13.12 1.15
C LYS A 41 6.01 13.23 -0.35
N VAL A 42 5.21 12.31 -0.89
CA VAL A 42 4.78 12.30 -2.29
C VAL A 42 3.28 12.02 -2.33
N LYS A 43 2.50 12.91 -2.97
CA LYS A 43 1.04 12.89 -2.96
C LYS A 43 0.44 13.21 -4.32
N TYR A 44 -0.32 12.26 -4.87
CA TYR A 44 -1.08 12.42 -6.10
C TYR A 44 -2.47 11.79 -5.97
N THR A 45 -3.48 12.50 -6.47
CA THR A 45 -4.88 12.13 -6.37
C THR A 45 -5.59 12.42 -7.68
N LYS A 46 -6.28 11.42 -8.24
CA LYS A 46 -7.12 11.56 -9.45
C LYS A 46 -6.37 12.15 -10.66
N LEU A 47 -5.08 11.85 -10.78
CA LEU A 47 -4.27 12.27 -11.92
C LEU A 47 -4.17 11.16 -12.95
N LEU A 48 -4.57 11.46 -14.19
CA LEU A 48 -4.67 10.48 -15.28
C LEU A 48 -3.58 10.69 -16.33
N TYR A 49 -2.34 10.91 -15.88
CA TYR A 49 -1.22 11.25 -16.77
C TYR A 49 -0.29 10.07 -17.10
N GLY A 50 -0.60 8.86 -16.65
CA GLY A 50 0.25 7.68 -16.83
C GLY A 50 0.69 7.07 -15.50
N ASN A 51 1.76 6.28 -15.53
CA ASN A 51 2.26 5.55 -14.36
C ASN A 51 3.39 6.32 -13.66
N PHE A 52 3.24 6.53 -12.35
CA PHE A 52 4.31 6.95 -11.47
C PHE A 52 5.22 5.76 -11.15
N ASN A 53 6.52 5.92 -11.38
CA ASN A 53 7.50 4.89 -11.08
C ASN A 53 7.87 4.90 -9.60
N ILE A 54 7.06 4.25 -8.77
CA ILE A 54 7.27 4.18 -7.31
C ILE A 54 8.61 3.56 -6.92
N ARG A 55 9.25 2.76 -7.79
CA ARG A 55 10.58 2.17 -7.55
C ARG A 55 11.69 3.22 -7.53
N ALA A 56 11.46 4.37 -8.16
CA ALA A 56 12.40 5.48 -8.22
C ALA A 56 12.28 6.44 -7.03
N LEU A 57 11.36 6.17 -6.09
CA LEU A 57 11.21 7.01 -4.90
C LEU A 57 12.44 6.86 -3.99
N PRO A 58 12.96 7.97 -3.46
CA PRO A 58 14.01 7.93 -2.45
C PRO A 58 13.58 7.12 -1.23
N PRO A 59 14.51 6.40 -0.57
CA PRO A 59 14.21 5.62 0.63
C PRO A 59 13.73 6.48 1.81
N THR A 60 13.93 7.80 1.74
CA THR A 60 13.56 8.81 2.75
C THR A 60 12.08 9.15 2.78
N VAL A 61 11.31 8.76 1.76
CA VAL A 61 9.86 9.04 1.71
C VAL A 61 9.15 8.31 2.84
N THR A 62 8.55 9.07 3.76
CA THR A 62 7.75 8.55 4.88
C THR A 62 6.27 8.48 4.54
N PHE A 63 5.78 9.34 3.64
CA PHE A 63 4.38 9.37 3.21
C PHE A 63 4.27 9.24 1.69
N LEU A 64 3.70 8.14 1.21
CA LEU A 64 3.39 7.90 -0.19
C LEU A 64 1.88 7.77 -0.40
N GLN A 65 1.30 8.66 -1.21
CA GLN A 65 -0.08 8.58 -1.65
C GLN A 65 -0.15 8.70 -3.18
N VAL A 66 -0.68 7.68 -3.83
CA VAL A 66 -1.05 7.70 -5.25
C VAL A 66 -2.44 7.09 -5.36
N PHE A 67 -3.46 7.95 -5.29
CA PHE A 67 -4.85 7.55 -5.13
C PHE A 67 -5.65 7.83 -6.40
N ALA A 68 -6.40 6.84 -6.90
CA ALA A 68 -7.31 7.03 -8.03
C ALA A 68 -6.63 7.55 -9.32
N CYS A 69 -5.36 7.19 -9.55
CA CYS A 69 -4.57 7.67 -10.70
C CYS A 69 -4.47 6.64 -11.84
N GLN A 70 -5.34 5.61 -11.86
CA GLN A 70 -5.32 4.52 -12.85
C GLN A 70 -3.97 3.79 -13.00
N GLN A 71 -3.15 3.77 -11.94
CA GLN A 71 -1.83 3.15 -11.98
C GLN A 71 -1.94 1.66 -12.34
N LYS A 72 -1.19 1.20 -13.34
CA LYS A 72 -1.24 -0.16 -13.86
C LYS A 72 0.16 -0.72 -14.04
N TYR A 73 0.64 -1.43 -13.03
CA TYR A 73 1.89 -2.19 -13.03
C TYR A 73 1.84 -3.27 -11.94
N ALA A 74 2.78 -4.22 -12.00
CA ALA A 74 2.96 -5.21 -10.94
C ALA A 74 3.49 -4.53 -9.67
N LEU A 75 2.77 -4.67 -8.55
CA LEU A 75 3.22 -4.17 -7.25
C LEU A 75 4.34 -5.05 -6.71
N GLU A 76 5.47 -4.43 -6.41
CA GLU A 76 6.59 -5.06 -5.71
C GLU A 76 6.77 -4.36 -4.36
N THR A 77 6.26 -4.95 -3.28
CA THR A 77 6.30 -4.35 -1.94
C THR A 77 7.73 -4.06 -1.46
N ARG A 78 8.72 -4.86 -1.88
CA ARG A 78 10.15 -4.63 -1.60
C ARG A 78 10.72 -3.33 -2.17
N THR A 79 10.06 -2.73 -3.16
CA THR A 79 10.51 -1.47 -3.77
C THR A 79 9.87 -0.25 -3.12
N LEU A 80 9.04 -0.44 -2.09
CA LEU A 80 8.49 0.67 -1.33
C LEU A 80 9.63 1.38 -0.55
N PRO A 81 9.52 2.71 -0.34
CA PRO A 81 10.54 3.45 0.40
C PRO A 81 10.79 2.86 1.79
N ARG A 82 12.06 2.70 2.16
CA ARG A 82 12.47 2.07 3.43
C ARG A 82 11.92 2.80 4.66
N ALA A 83 11.83 4.13 4.59
CA ALA A 83 11.30 4.96 5.67
C ALA A 83 9.78 5.12 5.63
N ALA A 84 9.06 4.45 4.71
CA ALA A 84 7.63 4.63 4.58
C ALA A 84 6.88 4.22 5.86
N GLU A 85 6.10 5.16 6.38
CA GLU A 85 5.19 5.00 7.51
C GLU A 85 3.74 4.90 7.02
N THR A 86 3.43 5.60 5.92
CA THR A 86 2.11 5.61 5.29
C THR A 86 2.22 5.33 3.80
N VAL A 87 1.52 4.30 3.32
CA VAL A 87 1.44 3.93 1.90
C VAL A 87 -0.01 3.78 1.47
N TRP A 88 -0.50 4.72 0.66
CA TRP A 88 -1.86 4.72 0.13
C TRP A 88 -1.84 4.63 -1.40
N LEU A 89 -2.08 3.42 -1.92
CA LEU A 89 -2.11 3.11 -3.35
C LEU A 89 -3.49 2.61 -3.81
N HIS A 90 -4.53 2.95 -3.06
CA HIS A 90 -5.89 2.46 -3.29
C HIS A 90 -6.57 3.10 -4.52
N ARG A 91 -7.57 2.41 -5.07
CA ARG A 91 -8.32 2.79 -6.30
C ARG A 91 -7.44 2.89 -7.56
N ASN A 92 -6.53 1.96 -7.74
CA ASN A 92 -5.74 1.86 -8.98
C ASN A 92 -6.05 0.55 -9.71
N ARG A 93 -5.17 0.14 -10.64
CA ARG A 93 -5.21 -1.13 -11.36
C ARG A 93 -3.91 -1.90 -11.13
N LEU A 94 -3.33 -1.78 -9.93
CA LEU A 94 -2.12 -2.50 -9.55
C LEU A 94 -2.42 -3.99 -9.52
N PHE A 95 -1.52 -4.80 -10.07
CA PHE A 95 -1.70 -6.25 -10.16
C PHE A 95 -0.47 -6.99 -9.61
N GLY A 96 -0.48 -8.32 -9.68
CA GLY A 96 0.57 -9.15 -9.11
C GLY A 96 0.25 -9.63 -7.69
N SER A 97 1.21 -10.30 -7.05
CA SER A 97 1.10 -10.83 -5.70
C SER A 97 1.58 -9.84 -4.65
N VAL A 98 0.93 -9.82 -3.49
CA VAL A 98 1.33 -8.97 -2.35
C VAL A 98 2.26 -9.76 -1.43
N GLU A 99 3.55 -9.44 -1.44
CA GLU A 99 4.52 -10.02 -0.50
C GLU A 99 4.57 -9.18 0.78
N LEU A 100 3.92 -9.64 1.84
CA LEU A 100 3.80 -8.90 3.10
C LEU A 100 5.09 -8.93 3.94
N ARG A 101 5.99 -9.90 3.71
CA ARG A 101 7.26 -10.00 4.46
C ARG A 101 8.28 -8.92 4.08
N THR A 102 8.10 -8.27 2.93
CA THR A 102 9.02 -7.24 2.43
C THR A 102 8.47 -5.83 2.63
N LEU A 103 7.49 -5.65 3.52
CA LEU A 103 6.97 -4.33 3.86
C LEU A 103 8.03 -3.50 4.59
N PRO A 104 8.03 -2.17 4.42
CA PRO A 104 8.93 -1.28 5.15
C PRO A 104 8.80 -1.46 6.67
N PRO A 105 9.92 -1.48 7.43
CA PRO A 105 9.90 -1.79 8.86
C PRO A 105 9.20 -0.73 9.73
N ARG A 106 9.06 0.50 9.22
CA ARG A 106 8.39 1.61 9.90
C ARG A 106 6.91 1.79 9.48
N LEU A 107 6.39 0.88 8.67
CA LEU A 107 5.06 1.04 8.09
C LEU A 107 3.97 0.92 9.16
N CYS A 108 3.21 1.99 9.33
CA CYS A 108 2.09 2.09 10.26
C CYS A 108 0.74 1.90 9.54
N TRP A 109 0.58 2.44 8.33
CA TRP A 109 -0.68 2.38 7.58
C TRP A 109 -0.46 2.01 6.12
N MET A 110 -1.15 0.99 5.65
CA MET A 110 -1.13 0.56 4.27
C MET A 110 -2.54 0.38 3.71
N SER A 111 -2.82 1.03 2.58
CA SER A 111 -4.08 0.85 1.86
C SER A 111 -3.82 0.52 0.39
N LEU A 112 -4.14 -0.71 0.02
CA LEU A 112 -4.13 -1.30 -1.31
C LEU A 112 -5.54 -1.57 -1.85
N LEU A 113 -6.57 -1.03 -1.18
CA LEU A 113 -7.98 -1.25 -1.52
C LEU A 113 -8.27 -0.96 -2.99
N ARG A 114 -9.20 -1.72 -3.59
CA ARG A 114 -9.71 -1.46 -4.95
C ARG A 114 -8.59 -1.46 -5.99
N ASN A 115 -7.93 -2.60 -6.13
CA ASN A 115 -6.88 -2.86 -7.12
C ASN A 115 -7.16 -4.21 -7.83
N GLU A 116 -6.19 -4.73 -8.57
CA GLU A 116 -6.26 -6.01 -9.28
C GLU A 116 -5.27 -7.05 -8.72
N LEU A 117 -4.88 -6.92 -7.44
CA LEU A 117 -3.91 -7.78 -6.78
C LEU A 117 -4.45 -9.20 -6.65
N ARG A 118 -3.57 -10.19 -6.74
CA ARG A 118 -3.86 -11.62 -6.77
C ARG A 118 -2.97 -12.37 -5.79
N GLY A 119 -3.15 -13.70 -5.77
CA GLY A 119 -2.27 -14.63 -5.08
C GLY A 119 -2.69 -14.86 -3.64
N PRO A 120 -1.99 -15.77 -2.95
CA PRO A 120 -2.28 -15.98 -1.55
C PRO A 120 -1.68 -14.84 -0.70
N ILE A 121 -2.45 -14.37 0.26
CA ILE A 121 -2.03 -13.57 1.40
C ILE A 121 -1.75 -14.52 2.55
N ILE A 122 -0.61 -14.30 3.22
CA ILE A 122 -0.30 -14.89 4.52
C ILE A 122 0.14 -13.73 5.42
N LEU A 123 -0.59 -13.52 6.52
CA LEU A 123 -0.42 -12.40 7.44
C LEU A 123 0.65 -12.72 8.50
N THR A 124 1.88 -12.91 8.03
CA THR A 124 3.04 -13.26 8.87
C THR A 124 4.16 -12.25 8.66
N ASN A 125 4.97 -12.03 9.70
CA ASN A 125 6.12 -11.11 9.67
C ASN A 125 5.73 -9.69 9.22
N LEU A 126 4.58 -9.22 9.70
CA LEU A 126 4.16 -7.83 9.49
C LEU A 126 5.07 -6.89 10.31
N PRO A 127 5.33 -5.66 9.83
CA PRO A 127 6.10 -4.68 10.58
C PRO A 127 5.52 -4.47 11.99
N PHE A 128 6.40 -4.39 13.00
CA PHE A 128 6.00 -4.21 14.40
C PHE A 128 5.14 -2.95 14.65
N THR A 129 5.31 -1.94 13.80
CA THR A 129 4.62 -0.65 13.83
C THR A 129 3.27 -0.64 13.11
N LEU A 130 2.92 -1.70 12.39
CA LEU A 130 1.74 -1.74 11.52
C LEU A 130 0.43 -1.72 12.32
N GLN A 131 -0.34 -0.66 12.13
CA GLN A 131 -1.63 -0.43 12.77
C GLN A 131 -2.81 -0.79 11.87
N SER A 132 -2.68 -0.57 10.56
CA SER A 132 -3.77 -0.78 9.62
C SER A 132 -3.28 -1.34 8.28
N LEU A 133 -3.89 -2.43 7.84
CA LEU A 133 -3.64 -3.07 6.56
C LEU A 133 -4.96 -3.27 5.81
N GLN A 134 -5.14 -2.57 4.69
CA GLN A 134 -6.36 -2.68 3.89
C GLN A 134 -6.03 -3.22 2.49
N ILE A 135 -6.44 -4.46 2.22
CA ILE A 135 -6.23 -5.17 0.95
C ILE A 135 -7.56 -5.58 0.29
N GLY A 136 -8.69 -5.35 0.96
CA GLY A 136 -10.03 -5.57 0.42
C GLY A 136 -10.28 -5.04 -0.99
N ASP A 137 -11.26 -5.62 -1.66
CA ASP A 137 -11.64 -5.28 -3.04
C ASP A 137 -10.48 -5.45 -4.04
N ASN A 138 -9.89 -6.64 -4.03
CA ASN A 138 -8.86 -7.08 -4.97
C ASN A 138 -9.30 -8.38 -5.67
N LYS A 139 -8.44 -8.96 -6.52
CA LYS A 139 -8.68 -10.25 -7.21
C LYS A 139 -8.11 -11.44 -6.44
N ILE A 140 -7.99 -11.33 -5.13
CA ILE A 140 -7.46 -12.36 -4.24
C ILE A 140 -8.50 -13.46 -4.14
N ARG A 141 -8.09 -14.71 -4.34
CA ARG A 141 -8.93 -15.91 -4.33
C ARG A 141 -8.26 -16.93 -3.44
N GLN A 142 -8.66 -16.95 -2.18
CA GLN A 142 -8.22 -17.89 -1.16
C GLN A 142 -9.40 -18.23 -0.30
N ASP A 143 -9.54 -19.49 0.07
CA ASP A 143 -10.58 -19.94 0.99
C ASP A 143 -10.22 -19.59 2.45
N ILE A 144 -8.96 -19.83 2.83
CA ILE A 144 -8.44 -19.59 4.17
C ILE A 144 -7.26 -18.62 4.09
N VAL A 145 -7.24 -17.62 4.98
CA VAL A 145 -6.09 -16.75 5.21
C VAL A 145 -5.46 -17.09 6.55
N TYR A 146 -4.16 -17.39 6.52
CA TYR A 146 -3.40 -17.70 7.72
C TYR A 146 -2.70 -16.46 8.28
N TYR A 147 -2.58 -16.38 9.61
CA TYR A 147 -1.80 -15.35 10.30
C TYR A 147 -0.93 -15.93 11.42
N ALA A 148 0.14 -15.23 11.78
CA ALA A 148 0.94 -15.50 12.97
C ALA A 148 1.71 -14.25 13.38
N ASN A 149 2.03 -14.12 14.67
CA ASN A 149 2.81 -13.02 15.23
C ASN A 149 2.31 -11.64 14.77
N LEU A 150 1.00 -11.41 14.86
CA LEU A 150 0.43 -10.09 14.53
C LEU A 150 1.06 -9.03 15.45
N PRO A 151 1.42 -7.86 14.91
CA PRO A 151 2.12 -6.84 15.68
C PRO A 151 1.18 -6.28 16.76
N PRO A 152 1.67 -5.95 17.97
CA PRO A 152 0.83 -5.47 19.07
C PRO A 152 0.17 -4.11 18.77
N SER A 153 0.68 -3.40 17.77
CA SER A 153 0.14 -2.14 17.27
C SER A 153 -1.04 -2.33 16.31
N ILE A 154 -1.30 -3.55 15.80
CA ILE A 154 -2.38 -3.80 14.84
C ILE A 154 -3.73 -3.44 15.44
N ARG A 155 -4.55 -2.74 14.65
CA ARG A 155 -5.91 -2.35 15.00
C ARG A 155 -6.91 -2.79 13.94
N MET A 156 -6.48 -2.89 12.69
CA MET A 156 -7.37 -3.24 11.59
C MET A 156 -6.65 -3.97 10.45
N ILE A 157 -7.27 -5.05 10.00
CA ILE A 157 -6.96 -5.80 8.80
C ILE A 157 -8.27 -5.91 8.01
N ASP A 158 -8.32 -5.29 6.85
CA ASP A 158 -9.47 -5.32 5.95
C ASP A 158 -9.13 -6.13 4.70
N LEU A 159 -9.76 -7.30 4.56
CA LEU A 159 -9.66 -8.19 3.39
C LEU A 159 -11.01 -8.31 2.64
N MET A 160 -11.99 -7.47 2.97
CA MET A 160 -13.36 -7.60 2.47
C MET A 160 -13.53 -6.93 1.12
N ASN A 161 -14.31 -7.55 0.24
CA ASN A 161 -14.76 -6.88 -0.99
C ASN A 161 -15.92 -5.94 -0.68
N ILE A 162 -16.08 -4.86 -1.45
CA ILE A 162 -17.12 -3.84 -1.23
C ILE A 162 -18.54 -4.43 -1.23
N ARG A 163 -18.75 -5.53 -1.99
CA ARG A 163 -20.04 -6.22 -2.07
C ARG A 163 -20.29 -7.20 -0.92
N GLY A 164 -19.42 -7.24 0.10
CA GLY A 164 -19.50 -8.16 1.24
C GLY A 164 -19.20 -9.63 0.91
N ARG A 165 -18.92 -9.95 -0.37
CA ARG A 165 -18.54 -11.29 -0.82
C ARG A 165 -17.05 -11.32 -1.11
N THR A 166 -16.26 -11.66 -0.10
CA THR A 166 -14.87 -12.07 -0.29
C THR A 166 -14.84 -13.57 -0.57
N PRO A 167 -13.93 -14.07 -1.44
CA PRO A 167 -13.71 -15.50 -1.58
C PRO A 167 -13.01 -16.11 -0.35
N ILE A 168 -12.58 -15.28 0.61
CA ILE A 168 -12.01 -15.71 1.89
C ILE A 168 -13.14 -16.09 2.83
N ASN A 169 -13.27 -17.38 3.10
CA ASN A 169 -14.26 -17.92 4.02
C ASN A 169 -13.78 -17.87 5.47
N GLU A 170 -12.49 -18.14 5.72
CA GLU A 170 -11.96 -18.28 7.06
C GLU A 170 -10.63 -17.55 7.26
N ILE A 171 -10.41 -17.14 8.50
CA ILE A 171 -9.14 -16.59 8.98
C ILE A 171 -8.68 -17.47 10.14
N ARG A 172 -7.43 -17.95 10.04
CA ARG A 172 -6.88 -18.95 10.97
C ARG A 172 -5.48 -18.57 11.43
N ALA A 173 -5.22 -18.66 12.73
CA ALA A 173 -3.87 -18.62 13.27
C ALA A 173 -3.09 -19.86 12.79
N LEU A 174 -1.80 -19.70 12.47
CA LEU A 174 -0.93 -20.84 12.21
C LEU A 174 -0.66 -21.67 13.47
N ASN A 175 -0.72 -21.02 14.63
CA ASN A 175 -0.60 -21.63 15.94
C ASN A 175 -1.83 -21.24 16.78
N PRO A 176 -2.62 -22.20 17.29
CA PRO A 176 -3.78 -21.89 18.13
C PRO A 176 -3.47 -21.05 19.37
N ALA A 177 -2.24 -21.12 19.89
CA ALA A 177 -1.81 -20.28 21.02
C ALA A 177 -1.69 -18.79 20.65
N GLU A 178 -1.65 -18.45 19.37
CA GLU A 178 -1.59 -17.10 18.83
C GLU A 178 -2.96 -16.60 18.32
N ALA A 179 -4.03 -17.35 18.60
CA ALA A 179 -5.40 -16.95 18.24
C ALA A 179 -5.73 -15.58 18.85
N VAL A 180 -6.39 -14.72 18.06
CA VAL A 180 -6.67 -13.36 18.51
C VAL A 180 -7.89 -13.36 19.42
N THR A 181 -7.77 -12.67 20.56
CA THR A 181 -8.91 -12.48 21.45
C THR A 181 -9.88 -11.46 20.89
N ASP A 182 -9.35 -10.35 20.34
CA ASP A 182 -10.13 -9.34 19.64
C ASP A 182 -10.24 -9.67 18.15
N LYS A 183 -11.36 -10.32 17.79
CA LYS A 183 -11.68 -10.67 16.40
C LYS A 183 -12.11 -9.47 15.56
N SER A 184 -12.40 -8.32 16.17
CA SER A 184 -12.81 -7.11 15.46
C SER A 184 -11.69 -6.49 14.62
N ILE A 185 -10.43 -6.86 14.91
CA ILE A 185 -9.29 -6.46 14.08
C ILE A 185 -9.48 -6.89 12.62
N PHE A 186 -10.16 -8.00 12.35
CA PHE A 186 -10.48 -8.47 11.00
C PHE A 186 -11.80 -7.86 10.53
N SER A 187 -11.72 -6.65 9.98
CA SER A 187 -12.89 -5.84 9.67
C SER A 187 -13.83 -6.54 8.69
N GLY A 188 -15.11 -6.57 9.04
CA GLY A 188 -16.18 -7.13 8.21
C GLY A 188 -16.27 -8.67 8.19
N PHE A 189 -15.38 -9.38 8.88
CA PHE A 189 -15.49 -10.83 9.05
C PHE A 189 -16.34 -11.19 10.28
N PRO A 190 -17.32 -12.11 10.16
CA PRO A 190 -17.99 -12.71 11.30
C PRO A 190 -17.01 -13.37 12.27
N ALA A 191 -17.22 -13.18 13.58
CA ALA A 191 -16.32 -13.73 14.62
C ALA A 191 -16.23 -15.27 14.61
N ASN A 192 -17.26 -15.98 14.12
CA ASN A 192 -17.23 -17.44 13.98
C ASN A 192 -16.41 -17.94 12.79
N ARG A 193 -15.93 -17.04 11.91
CA ARG A 193 -15.03 -17.34 10.78
C ARG A 193 -13.57 -17.01 11.08
N ILE A 194 -13.28 -16.54 12.29
CA ILE A 194 -11.94 -16.24 12.80
C ILE A 194 -11.75 -17.17 14.00
N ASP A 195 -10.60 -17.83 14.11
CA ASP A 195 -10.30 -18.68 15.27
C ASP A 195 -10.01 -17.88 16.55
#